data_AF-A0A5M6C957-F1
#
_entry.id   AF-A0A5M6C957-F1
#
_cell.length_a   1.000
_cell.length_b   1.000
_cell.length_c   1.000
_cell.angle_alpha   90.00
_cell.angle_beta   90.00
_cell.angle_gamma   90.00
#
_symmetry.space_group_name_H-M   'P 1'
#
loop_
_entity.id
_entity.type
_entity.pdbx_description
1 polymer ?
#
loop_
_entity_poly.entity_id
_entity_poly.type
_entity_poly.pdbx_seq_one_letter_code
_entity_poly.pdbx_strand_id
1 'polypeptide(L)'
;MNFTVTIMTIVLIITLFSPFGVYYGVKLAKNKNYKSHQKIQNIIFFVCVVGVLSLEGLITSAGGSGSLTSQSVYYKTIFFRYTLFSHIIVAVLSYLIWTFLIVVSNIYYQKKLPGRFSNFHKKTGYIIFGGLIYTAVTALMVYLMSLHLV
;
A
#
# COMPACT_ATOMS: atom_id res chain seq x y z
N MET A 1 22.28 11.13 1.73
CA MET A 1 21.23 10.58 0.84
C MET A 1 20.37 11.75 0.37
N ASN A 2 20.10 11.89 -0.93
CA ASN A 2 19.26 12.99 -1.44
C ASN A 2 17.84 12.87 -0.83
N PHE A 3 17.16 13.98 -0.60
CA PHE A 3 15.81 14.06 -0.02
C PHE A 3 14.81 13.16 -0.77
N THR A 4 14.86 13.16 -2.11
CA THR A 4 14.07 12.28 -2.98
C THR A 4 14.27 10.80 -2.63
N VAL A 5 15.52 10.35 -2.55
CA VAL A 5 15.87 8.97 -2.22
C VAL A 5 15.39 8.61 -0.81
N THR A 6 15.47 9.57 0.12
CA THR A 6 15.00 9.38 1.50
C THR A 6 13.49 9.11 1.56
N ILE A 7 12.68 9.94 0.91
CA ILE A 7 11.23 9.73 0.84
C ILE A 7 10.91 8.40 0.17
N MET A 8 11.50 8.12 -1.00
CA MET A 8 11.26 6.87 -1.73
C MET A 8 11.61 5.63 -0.87
N THR A 9 12.70 5.69 -0.12
CA THR A 9 13.15 4.59 0.74
C THR A 9 12.22 4.37 1.92
N ILE A 10 11.79 5.45 2.58
CA ILE A 10 10.83 5.37 3.70
C ILE A 10 9.50 4.76 3.21
N VAL A 11 8.98 5.25 2.08
CA VAL A 11 7.72 4.75 1.52
C VAL A 11 7.85 3.30 1.05
N LEU A 12 9.00 2.92 0.47
CA LEU A 12 9.29 1.52 0.16
C LEU A 12 9.25 0.65 1.41
N ILE A 13 9.94 1.04 2.49
CA ILE A 13 9.96 0.28 3.75
C ILE A 13 8.54 0.12 4.29
N ILE A 14 7.76 1.21 4.36
CA ILE A 14 6.36 1.15 4.80
C ILE A 14 5.57 0.16 3.93
N THR A 15 5.73 0.24 2.60
CA THR A 15 5.03 -0.62 1.65
C THR A 15 5.42 -2.10 1.84
N LEU A 16 6.70 -2.40 2.00
CA LEU A 16 7.22 -3.75 2.23
C LEU A 16 6.71 -4.36 3.53
N PHE A 17 6.60 -3.56 4.60
CA PHE A 17 6.13 -4.04 5.91
C PHE A 17 4.59 -4.04 6.04
N SER A 18 3.86 -3.34 5.17
CA SER A 18 2.40 -3.25 5.24
C SER A 18 1.67 -4.61 5.20
N PRO A 19 2.05 -5.62 4.38
CA PRO A 19 1.38 -6.91 4.37
C PRO A 19 1.57 -7.64 5.71
N PHE A 20 2.77 -7.56 6.31
CA PHE A 20 3.05 -8.17 7.60
C PHE A 20 2.21 -7.55 8.72
N GLY A 21 2.07 -6.22 8.72
CA GLY A 21 1.19 -5.51 9.64
C GLY A 21 -0.27 -5.93 9.49
N VAL A 22 -0.76 -6.01 8.24
CA VAL A 22 -2.14 -6.45 7.97
C VAL A 22 -2.36 -7.90 8.40
N TYR A 23 -1.42 -8.79 8.10
CA TYR A 23 -1.46 -10.20 8.51
C TYR A 23 -1.50 -10.34 10.05
N TYR A 24 -0.66 -9.59 10.76
CA TYR A 24 -0.70 -9.55 12.22
C TYR A 24 -2.05 -9.05 12.74
N GLY A 25 -2.63 -8.02 12.11
CA GLY A 25 -3.99 -7.56 12.40
C GLY A 25 -5.03 -8.68 12.22
N VAL A 26 -4.93 -9.50 11.18
CA VAL A 26 -5.82 -10.66 10.98
C VAL A 26 -5.64 -11.70 12.09
N LYS A 27 -4.41 -11.96 12.55
CA LYS A 27 -4.15 -12.85 13.69
C LYS A 27 -4.84 -12.37 14.97
N LEU A 28 -4.84 -11.06 15.23
CA LEU A 28 -5.58 -10.48 16.36
C LEU A 28 -7.09 -10.73 16.27
N ALA A 29 -7.68 -10.59 15.08
CA ALA A 29 -9.10 -10.88 14.86
C ALA A 29 -9.43 -12.38 15.05
N LYS A 30 -8.55 -13.29 14.61
CA LYS A 30 -8.69 -14.73 14.86
C LYS A 30 -8.68 -15.06 16.36
N ASN A 31 -7.85 -14.33 17.13
CA ASN A 31 -7.80 -14.43 18.59
C ASN A 31 -8.94 -13.65 19.29
N LYS A 32 -9.99 -13.24 18.55
CA LYS A 32 -11.14 -12.46 19.04
C LYS A 32 -10.79 -11.09 19.64
N ASN A 33 -9.56 -10.60 19.43
CA ASN A 33 -9.14 -9.28 19.87
C ASN A 33 -9.49 -8.21 18.81
N TYR A 34 -10.79 -7.96 18.64
CA TYR A 34 -11.31 -7.07 17.60
C TYR A 34 -10.94 -5.60 17.79
N LYS A 35 -10.82 -5.13 19.05
CA LYS A 35 -10.37 -3.77 19.36
C LYS A 35 -8.95 -3.53 18.86
N SER A 36 -8.04 -4.49 19.11
CA SER A 36 -6.66 -4.36 18.66
C SER A 36 -6.54 -4.54 17.15
N HIS A 37 -7.32 -5.46 16.54
CA HIS A 37 -7.43 -5.58 15.09
C HIS A 37 -7.83 -4.23 14.45
N GLN A 38 -8.91 -3.61 14.93
CA GLN A 38 -9.35 -2.31 14.42
C GLN A 38 -8.28 -1.24 14.59
N LYS A 39 -7.69 -1.13 15.78
CA LYS A 39 -6.66 -0.12 16.08
C LYS A 39 -5.46 -0.27 15.13
N ILE A 40 -4.94 -1.48 14.97
CA ILE A 40 -3.75 -1.68 14.15
C ILE A 40 -4.02 -1.46 12.66
N GLN A 41 -5.19 -1.86 12.16
CA GLN A 41 -5.57 -1.63 10.76
C GLN A 41 -5.69 -0.14 10.46
N ASN A 42 -6.30 0.64 11.35
CA ASN A 42 -6.36 2.10 11.21
C ASN A 42 -4.97 2.74 11.24
N ILE A 43 -4.08 2.32 12.16
CA ILE A 43 -2.72 2.86 12.26
C ILE A 43 -1.92 2.55 10.98
N ILE A 44 -1.91 1.30 10.53
CA ILE A 44 -1.16 0.90 9.33
C ILE A 44 -1.71 1.65 8.12
N PHE A 45 -3.03 1.68 7.95
CA PHE A 45 -3.67 2.40 6.85
C PHE A 45 -3.28 3.88 6.85
N PHE A 46 -3.35 4.55 8.02
CA PHE A 46 -2.98 5.96 8.14
C PHE A 46 -1.51 6.22 7.77
N VAL A 47 -0.57 5.43 8.32
CA VAL A 47 0.86 5.56 8.00
C VAL A 47 1.11 5.35 6.51
N CYS A 48 0.45 4.36 5.91
CA CYS A 48 0.54 4.05 4.49
C CYS A 48 0.00 5.20 3.61
N VAL A 49 -1.17 5.76 3.94
CA VAL A 49 -1.76 6.90 3.23
C VAL A 49 -0.86 8.13 3.32
N VAL A 50 -0.35 8.46 4.51
CA VAL A 50 0.60 9.58 4.67
C VAL A 50 1.86 9.37 3.82
N GLY A 51 2.38 8.14 3.78
CA GLY A 51 3.52 7.79 2.93
C GLY A 51 3.24 7.99 1.44
N VAL A 52 2.09 7.50 0.95
CA VAL A 52 1.68 7.65 -0.45
C VAL A 52 1.46 9.13 -0.82
N LEU A 53 0.79 9.91 0.03
CA LEU A 53 0.58 11.34 -0.22
C LEU A 53 1.91 12.12 -0.24
N SER A 54 2.85 11.75 0.63
CA SER A 54 4.19 12.33 0.63
C SER A 54 4.96 12.01 -0.66
N LEU A 55 4.86 10.77 -1.13
CA LEU A 55 5.45 10.34 -2.41
C LEU A 55 4.78 11.05 -3.59
N GLU A 56 3.46 11.20 -3.59
CA GLU A 56 2.72 11.90 -4.65
C GLU A 56 3.10 13.38 -4.73
N GLY A 57 3.28 14.06 -3.59
CA GLY A 57 3.79 15.42 -3.56
C GLY A 57 5.20 15.55 -4.15
N LEU A 58 6.08 14.58 -3.87
CA LEU A 58 7.41 14.52 -4.49
C LEU A 58 7.33 14.27 -5.99
N ILE A 59 6.50 13.30 -6.42
CA ILE A 59 6.26 12.99 -7.84
C ILE A 59 5.76 14.22 -8.59
N THR A 60 4.75 14.91 -8.04
CA THR A 60 4.14 16.08 -8.67
C THR A 60 5.12 17.24 -8.76
N SER A 61 5.86 17.53 -7.70
CA SER A 61 6.88 18.59 -7.70
C SER A 61 8.06 18.30 -8.64
N ALA A 62 8.35 17.03 -8.92
CA ALA A 62 9.35 16.62 -9.92
C ALA A 62 8.83 16.67 -11.37
N GLY A 63 7.56 17.00 -11.60
CA GLY A 63 6.94 16.99 -12.93
C GLY A 63 6.41 15.62 -13.37
N GLY A 64 6.18 14.71 -12.43
CA GLY A 64 5.61 13.37 -12.66
C GLY A 64 6.60 12.22 -12.45
N SER A 65 6.09 10.99 -12.43
CA SER A 65 6.87 9.78 -12.13
C SER A 65 7.91 9.46 -13.21
N GLY A 66 7.66 9.87 -14.44
CA GLY A 66 8.62 9.76 -15.54
C GLY A 66 9.87 10.63 -15.32
N SER A 67 9.72 11.82 -14.75
CA SER A 67 10.84 12.72 -14.48
C SER A 67 11.82 12.15 -13.45
N LEU A 68 11.29 11.54 -12.38
CA LEU A 68 12.09 10.91 -11.32
C LEU A 68 12.93 9.72 -11.82
N THR A 69 12.53 9.12 -12.93
CA THR A 69 13.12 7.87 -13.43
C THR A 69 13.79 8.04 -14.80
N SER A 70 13.75 9.24 -15.36
CA SER A 70 14.24 9.57 -16.70
C SER A 70 15.71 9.24 -16.94
N GLN A 71 16.52 9.31 -15.88
CA GLN A 71 17.95 9.01 -15.92
C GLN A 71 18.26 7.51 -15.80
N SER A 72 17.26 6.68 -15.48
CA SER A 72 17.44 5.22 -15.36
C SER A 72 17.73 4.57 -16.71
N VAL A 73 18.70 3.64 -16.74
CA VAL A 73 18.95 2.77 -17.90
C VAL A 73 17.72 1.94 -18.27
N TYR A 74 16.83 1.67 -17.31
CA TYR A 74 15.61 0.88 -17.51
C TYR A 74 14.42 1.72 -17.99
N TYR A 75 14.50 3.05 -17.97
CA TYR A 75 13.37 3.96 -18.23
C TYR A 75 12.65 3.69 -19.57
N LYS A 76 13.43 3.35 -20.61
CA LYS A 76 12.91 3.09 -21.96
C LYS A 76 12.46 1.64 -22.17
N THR A 77 12.71 0.75 -21.22
CA THR A 77 12.34 -0.66 -21.34
C THR A 77 10.83 -0.85 -21.20
N ILE A 78 10.29 -1.77 -22.01
CA ILE A 78 8.87 -2.16 -21.95
C ILE A 78 8.54 -2.73 -20.56
N PHE A 79 9.44 -3.54 -20.01
CA PHE A 79 9.30 -4.14 -18.69
C PHE A 79 9.14 -3.12 -17.57
N PHE A 80 10.01 -2.10 -17.52
CA PHE A 80 9.91 -1.04 -16.51
C PHE A 80 8.59 -0.28 -16.62
N ARG A 81 8.20 0.12 -17.84
CA ARG A 81 6.96 0.87 -18.08
C ARG A 81 5.71 0.09 -17.66
N TYR A 82 5.62 -1.19 -18.01
CA TYR A 82 4.50 -2.03 -17.57
C TYR A 82 4.52 -2.28 -16.06
N THR A 83 5.69 -2.50 -15.47
CA THR A 83 5.81 -2.69 -14.02
C THR A 83 5.37 -1.44 -13.27
N LEU A 84 5.85 -0.26 -13.68
CA LEU A 84 5.46 1.01 -13.07
C LEU A 84 3.96 1.28 -13.23
N PHE A 85 3.41 1.10 -14.43
CA PHE A 85 2.00 1.32 -14.70
C PHE A 85 1.10 0.37 -13.89
N SER A 86 1.41 -0.93 -13.91
CA SER A 86 0.65 -1.93 -13.17
C SER A 86 0.75 -1.73 -11.65
N HIS A 87 1.94 -1.38 -11.14
CA HIS A 87 2.14 -0.99 -9.75
C HIS A 87 1.19 0.13 -9.33
N ILE A 88 1.16 1.23 -10.10
CA ILE A 88 0.31 2.40 -9.79
C ILE A 88 -1.17 1.99 -9.75
N ILE A 89 -1.65 1.26 -10.76
CA ILE A 89 -3.06 0.83 -10.82
C ILE A 89 -3.43 -0.03 -9.63
N VAL A 90 -2.65 -1.08 -9.36
CA VAL A 90 -2.98 -2.00 -8.26
C VAL A 90 -2.85 -1.32 -6.90
N ALA A 91 -1.86 -0.45 -6.72
CA ALA A 91 -1.71 0.35 -5.50
C ALA A 91 -2.96 1.22 -5.28
N VAL A 92 -3.35 2.03 -6.27
CA VAL A 92 -4.51 2.93 -6.17
C VAL A 92 -5.79 2.15 -5.87
N LEU A 93 -6.07 1.09 -6.62
CA LEU A 93 -7.26 0.26 -6.37
C LEU A 93 -7.25 -0.36 -4.98
N SER A 94 -6.10 -0.84 -4.51
CA SER A 94 -5.96 -1.41 -3.17
C SER A 94 -6.27 -0.39 -2.08
N TYR A 95 -5.75 0.84 -2.20
CA TYR A 95 -6.03 1.91 -1.22
C TYR A 95 -7.47 2.38 -1.27
N LEU A 96 -8.11 2.47 -2.45
CA LEU A 96 -9.53 2.83 -2.55
C LEU A 96 -10.42 1.78 -1.85
N ILE A 97 -10.18 0.50 -2.14
CA ILE A 97 -10.93 -0.61 -1.52
C ILE A 97 -10.66 -0.65 0.00
N TRP A 98 -9.41 -0.44 0.41
CA TRP A 98 -9.04 -0.44 1.84
C TRP A 98 -9.64 0.74 2.59
N THR A 99 -9.65 1.94 1.99
CA THR A 99 -10.33 3.13 2.53
C THR A 99 -11.80 2.83 2.78
N PHE A 100 -12.50 2.31 1.77
CA PHE A 100 -13.90 1.92 1.90
C PHE A 100 -14.10 0.91 3.04
N LEU A 101 -13.27 -0.13 3.09
CA LEU A 101 -13.38 -1.16 4.12
C LEU A 101 -13.14 -0.60 5.53
N ILE A 102 -12.15 0.28 5.71
CA ILE A 102 -11.84 0.93 6.99
C ILE A 102 -13.01 1.80 7.45
N VAL A 103 -13.52 2.67 6.58
CA VAL A 103 -14.63 3.58 6.90
C VAL A 103 -15.87 2.79 7.30
N VAL A 104 -16.28 1.83 6.48
CA VAL A 104 -17.46 1.00 6.74
C VAL A 104 -17.26 0.16 8.02
N SER A 105 -16.11 -0.48 8.20
CA SER A 105 -15.83 -1.28 9.40
C SER A 105 -15.81 -0.45 10.68
N ASN A 106 -15.36 0.80 10.65
CA ASN A 106 -15.40 1.69 11.80
C ASN A 106 -16.83 2.15 12.13
N ILE A 107 -17.67 2.42 11.12
CA ILE A 107 -19.09 2.79 11.31
C ILE A 107 -19.89 1.65 11.95
N TYR A 108 -19.65 0.42 11.50
CA TYR A 108 -20.34 -0.79 11.99
C TYR A 108 -19.66 -1.44 13.21
N TYR A 109 -18.58 -0.86 13.73
CA TYR A 109 -17.90 -1.39 14.90
C TYR A 109 -18.88 -1.45 16.09
N GLN A 110 -18.97 -2.62 16.74
CA GLN A 110 -19.94 -2.93 17.82
C GLN A 110 -21.44 -2.87 17.43
N LYS A 111 -21.77 -2.59 16.16
CA LYS A 111 -23.15 -2.59 15.65
C LYS A 111 -23.37 -3.83 14.78
N LYS A 112 -23.85 -4.91 15.42
CA LYS A 112 -24.25 -6.21 14.82
C LYS A 112 -23.16 -6.93 14.00
N LEU A 113 -22.44 -7.83 14.67
CA LEU A 113 -21.84 -9.02 14.05
C LEU A 113 -22.20 -10.24 14.90
N PRO A 114 -22.53 -11.42 14.31
CA PRO A 114 -22.26 -11.85 12.92
C PRO A 114 -23.40 -11.65 11.89
N GLY A 115 -23.05 -11.64 10.59
CA GLY A 115 -23.99 -11.47 9.45
C GLY A 115 -23.28 -11.31 8.08
N ARG A 116 -24.01 -10.95 7.00
CA ARG A 116 -23.48 -10.78 5.62
C ARG A 116 -22.24 -9.87 5.54
N PHE A 117 -22.19 -8.83 6.37
CA PHE A 117 -21.05 -7.92 6.47
C PHE A 117 -19.75 -8.62 6.89
N SER A 118 -19.81 -9.65 7.74
CA SER A 118 -18.63 -10.42 8.16
C SER A 118 -17.94 -11.11 6.98
N ASN A 119 -18.74 -11.72 6.09
CA ASN A 119 -18.22 -12.42 4.91
C ASN A 119 -17.65 -11.43 3.90
N PHE A 120 -18.34 -10.31 3.67
CA PHE A 120 -17.84 -9.22 2.84
C PHE A 120 -16.49 -8.70 3.38
N HIS A 121 -16.42 -8.36 4.67
CA HIS A 121 -15.20 -7.84 5.29
C HIS A 121 -14.02 -8.81 5.14
N LYS A 122 -14.23 -10.11 5.39
CA LYS A 122 -13.18 -11.13 5.24
C LYS A 122 -12.71 -11.24 3.78
N LYS A 123 -13.64 -11.35 2.83
CA LYS A 123 -13.30 -11.49 1.40
C LYS A 123 -12.53 -10.26 0.91
N THR A 124 -13.04 -9.06 1.20
CA THR A 124 -12.40 -7.79 0.82
C THR A 124 -11.04 -7.63 1.51
N GLY A 125 -10.91 -8.04 2.78
CA GLY A 125 -9.64 -8.06 3.50
C GLY A 125 -8.58 -8.93 2.83
N TYR A 126 -8.94 -10.11 2.32
CA TYR A 126 -8.01 -10.96 1.55
C TYR A 126 -7.62 -10.35 0.20
N ILE A 127 -8.55 -9.68 -0.48
CA ILE A 127 -8.26 -8.95 -1.72
C ILE A 127 -7.24 -7.84 -1.46
N ILE A 128 -7.45 -7.03 -0.42
CA ILE A 128 -6.51 -5.98 0.00
C ILE A 128 -5.15 -6.59 0.34
N PHE A 129 -5.12 -7.67 1.12
CA PHE A 129 -3.87 -8.33 1.50
C PHE A 129 -3.06 -8.81 0.28
N GLY A 130 -3.73 -9.43 -0.70
CA GLY A 130 -3.08 -9.81 -1.97
C GLY A 130 -2.58 -8.59 -2.76
N GLY A 131 -3.38 -7.52 -2.83
CA GLY A 131 -2.99 -6.26 -3.45
C GLY A 131 -1.77 -5.60 -2.80
N LEU A 132 -1.67 -5.66 -1.47
CA LEU A 132 -0.51 -5.14 -0.73
C LEU A 132 0.76 -5.95 -1.00
N ILE A 133 0.67 -7.29 -1.07
CA ILE A 133 1.81 -8.14 -1.45
C ILE A 133 2.30 -7.79 -2.86
N TYR A 134 1.37 -7.70 -3.81
CA TYR A 134 1.69 -7.31 -5.18
C TYR A 134 2.35 -5.93 -5.23
N THR A 135 1.79 -4.96 -4.50
CA THR A 135 2.30 -3.59 -4.42
C THR A 135 3.69 -3.56 -3.79
N ALA A 136 3.95 -4.36 -2.76
CA ALA A 136 5.26 -4.46 -2.12
C ALA A 136 6.34 -5.01 -3.07
N VAL A 137 6.04 -6.10 -3.79
CA VAL A 137 6.97 -6.68 -4.77
C VAL A 137 7.24 -5.71 -5.91
N THR A 138 6.19 -5.14 -6.50
CA THR A 138 6.35 -4.21 -7.62
C THR A 138 6.97 -2.87 -7.21
N ALA A 139 6.73 -2.37 -6.00
CA ALA A 139 7.41 -1.19 -5.46
C ALA A 139 8.91 -1.41 -5.36
N LEU A 140 9.33 -2.57 -4.85
CA LEU A 140 10.74 -2.92 -4.76
C LEU A 140 11.38 -2.97 -6.15
N MET A 141 10.71 -3.60 -7.12
CA MET A 141 11.19 -3.66 -8.50
C MET A 141 11.34 -2.25 -9.11
N VAL A 142 10.32 -1.41 -9.00
CA VAL A 142 10.36 -0.02 -9.51
C VAL A 142 11.48 0.75 -8.83
N TYR A 143 11.63 0.64 -7.51
CA TYR A 143 12.66 1.33 -6.75
C TYR A 143 14.07 0.93 -7.19
N LEU A 144 14.35 -0.37 -7.31
CA LEU A 144 15.65 -0.90 -7.76
C LEU A 144 15.99 -0.43 -9.18
N MET A 145 15.02 -0.51 -10.09
CA MET A 145 15.18 -0.05 -11.48
C MET A 145 15.30 1.47 -11.58
N SER A 146 14.84 2.24 -10.59
CA SER A 146 14.89 3.71 -10.62
C SER A 146 16.22 4.27 -10.13
N LEU A 147 16.86 3.64 -9.15
CA LEU A 147 18.04 4.19 -8.47
C LEU A 147 19.39 3.68 -9.00
N HIS A 148 19.41 2.96 -10.13
CA HIS A 148 20.63 2.34 -10.67
C HIS A 148 21.38 1.48 -9.63
N LEU A 149 20.63 0.83 -8.73
CA LEU A 149 21.22 -0.05 -7.72
C LEU A 149 21.53 -1.45 -8.28
N VAL A 150 21.24 -1.68 -9.56
CA VAL A 150 21.59 -2.85 -10.38
C VAL A 150 21.89 -2.37 -11.80
#